data_AF-A0A949UID0-F1
#
_entry.id   AF-A0A949UID0-F1
#
_cell.length_a   1.000
_cell.length_b   1.000
_cell.length_c   1.000
_cell.angle_alpha   90.00
_cell.angle_beta   90.00
_cell.angle_gamma   90.00
#
_symmetry.space_group_name_H-M   'P 1'
#
loop_
_entity.id
_entity.type
_entity.pdbx_description
1 polymer ?
#
loop_
_entity_poly.entity_id
_entity_poly.type
_entity_poly.pdbx_seq_one_letter_code
_entity_poly.pdbx_strand_id
1 'polypeptide(L)'
;MLTGSKKFQDLLSEVNQRLNSGEFPPSWSEISQLGGLSEPAILEHIFSKAASSSAEDIPYDACEYLLHCTLLELMIEIRHGQSAPKNAWEKLQKMLVTALNSEQSNDELITLILDHISTHNLPLSPETLDATIFWQQNKFEPTEAEQSLSQEEINIELINHLEQLQISSEFEFYQLFADRLTFFADESIEGFVCDLLGASQSILREGALLFLLHKRKAVRLAIIEALQSDFFQKKISPTGLRRLITSRNWLSPDEKRQIDKAIKSIRRLGTPCESASVPETIKLIKMYTSTTDGVGAAS
;
A
#
# COMPACT_ATOMS: atom_id res chain seq x y z
N MET A 1 -2.16 -33.90 4.01
CA MET A 1 -2.47 -32.65 4.74
C MET A 1 -1.79 -32.57 6.10
N LEU A 2 -1.79 -33.63 6.93
CA LEU A 2 -1.17 -33.60 8.28
C LEU A 2 0.34 -33.30 8.31
N THR A 3 1.09 -33.70 7.28
CA THR A 3 2.55 -33.47 7.21
C THR A 3 2.93 -32.03 6.88
N GLY A 4 2.11 -31.31 6.10
CA GLY A 4 2.34 -29.90 5.76
C GLY A 4 2.06 -28.97 6.95
N SER A 5 0.97 -29.23 7.67
CA SER A 5 0.61 -28.45 8.87
C SER A 5 1.72 -28.50 9.93
N LYS A 6 2.26 -29.70 10.22
CA LYS A 6 3.36 -29.82 11.17
C LYS A 6 4.61 -29.05 10.73
N LYS A 7 5.01 -29.17 9.46
CA LYS A 7 6.15 -28.43 8.90
C LYS A 7 5.99 -26.92 9.00
N PHE A 8 4.78 -26.41 8.73
CA PHE A 8 4.49 -24.99 8.88
C PHE A 8 4.59 -24.54 10.34
N GLN A 9 4.08 -25.33 11.30
CA GLN A 9 4.20 -25.01 12.73
C GLN A 9 5.64 -25.04 13.22
N ASP A 10 6.44 -26.01 12.75
CA ASP A 10 7.87 -26.10 13.08
C ASP A 10 8.61 -24.88 12.53
N LEU A 11 8.35 -24.48 11.28
CA LEU A 11 8.91 -23.26 10.67
C LEU A 11 8.50 -21.99 11.43
N LEU A 12 7.22 -21.84 11.75
CA LEU A 12 6.69 -20.68 12.45
C LEU A 12 7.31 -20.54 13.84
N SER A 13 7.48 -21.67 14.56
CA SER A 13 8.12 -21.71 15.87
C SER A 13 9.59 -21.30 15.83
N GLU A 14 10.34 -21.80 14.84
CA GLU A 14 11.75 -21.47 14.63
C GLU A 14 11.93 -19.98 14.31
N VAL A 15 11.15 -19.43 13.38
CA VAL A 15 11.18 -18.00 13.04
C VAL A 15 10.87 -17.16 14.28
N ASN A 16 9.82 -17.51 15.02
CA ASN A 16 9.44 -16.80 16.23
C ASN A 16 10.55 -16.84 17.29
N GLN A 17 11.23 -17.98 17.46
CA GLN A 17 12.35 -18.10 18.39
C GLN A 17 13.53 -17.19 18.01
N ARG A 18 13.89 -17.11 16.72
CA ARG A 18 14.98 -16.24 16.25
C ARG A 18 14.66 -14.76 16.43
N LEU A 19 13.44 -14.35 16.09
CA LEU A 19 12.98 -12.97 16.31
C LEU A 19 13.05 -12.58 17.79
N ASN A 20 12.56 -13.45 18.69
CA ASN A 20 12.56 -13.18 20.13
C ASN A 20 13.95 -13.22 20.79
N SER A 21 14.90 -13.95 20.20
CA SER A 21 16.29 -14.01 20.69
C SER A 21 17.16 -12.86 20.18
N GLY A 22 16.64 -12.00 19.29
CA GLY A 22 17.41 -10.94 18.63
C GLY A 22 18.43 -11.48 17.62
N GLU A 23 18.29 -12.75 17.21
CA GLU A 23 19.07 -13.32 16.13
C GLU A 23 18.61 -12.76 14.78
N PHE A 24 19.47 -12.86 13.76
CA PHE A 24 19.07 -12.49 12.42
C PHE A 24 17.93 -13.40 11.94
N PRO A 25 16.86 -12.82 11.35
CA PRO A 25 15.76 -13.63 10.86
C PRO A 25 16.22 -14.46 9.66
N PRO A 26 15.65 -15.66 9.45
CA PRO A 26 16.16 -16.62 8.48
C PRO A 26 15.98 -16.11 7.05
N SER A 27 17.03 -16.19 6.23
CA SER A 27 16.97 -15.87 4.80
C SER A 27 15.95 -16.74 4.06
N TRP A 28 15.52 -16.32 2.86
CA TRP A 28 14.60 -17.12 2.03
C TRP A 28 15.13 -18.55 1.79
N SER A 29 16.42 -18.70 1.52
CA SER A 29 17.05 -20.01 1.37
C SER A 29 16.89 -20.87 2.62
N GLU A 30 17.03 -20.28 3.80
CA GLU A 30 16.82 -20.99 5.07
C GLU A 30 15.34 -21.32 5.28
N ILE A 31 14.41 -20.39 5.01
CA ILE A 31 12.96 -20.63 5.12
C ILE A 31 12.54 -21.83 4.24
N SER A 32 12.98 -21.85 2.98
CA SER A 32 12.69 -22.93 2.03
C SER A 32 13.24 -24.28 2.51
N GLN A 33 14.46 -24.29 3.07
CA GLN A 33 15.10 -25.51 3.59
C GLN A 33 14.49 -25.99 4.92
N LEU A 34 14.26 -25.08 5.86
CA LEU A 34 13.72 -25.35 7.20
C LEU A 34 12.28 -25.86 7.12
N GLY A 35 11.44 -25.21 6.31
CA GLY A 35 10.06 -25.63 6.13
C GLY A 35 9.93 -26.83 5.19
N GLY A 36 10.79 -26.94 4.18
CA GLY A 36 10.56 -27.85 3.05
C GLY A 36 9.17 -27.63 2.44
N LEU A 37 8.75 -26.35 2.40
CA LEU A 37 7.49 -25.82 1.89
C LEU A 37 7.82 -24.77 0.84
N SER A 38 7.05 -24.74 -0.24
CA SER A 38 7.13 -23.65 -1.22
C SER A 38 6.43 -22.39 -0.70
N GLU A 39 6.72 -21.25 -1.32
CA GLU A 39 6.10 -19.94 -1.08
C GLU A 39 4.57 -20.07 -1.06
N PRO A 40 3.91 -20.69 -2.05
CA PRO A 40 2.46 -20.83 -2.01
C PRO A 40 1.97 -21.72 -0.88
N ALA A 41 2.73 -22.75 -0.49
CA ALA A 41 2.32 -23.63 0.60
C ALA A 41 2.35 -22.92 1.96
N ILE A 42 3.35 -22.06 2.19
CA ILE A 42 3.41 -21.21 3.40
C ILE A 42 2.22 -20.24 3.42
N LEU A 43 1.96 -19.56 2.30
CA LEU A 43 0.82 -18.64 2.17
C LEU A 43 -0.53 -19.35 2.33
N GLU A 44 -0.70 -20.56 1.80
CA GLU A 44 -1.91 -21.37 1.98
C GLU A 44 -2.19 -21.62 3.46
N HIS A 45 -1.15 -21.89 4.26
CA HIS A 45 -1.29 -22.07 5.71
C HIS A 45 -1.69 -20.78 6.44
N ILE A 46 -1.06 -19.65 6.11
CA ILE A 46 -1.38 -18.34 6.69
C ILE A 46 -2.83 -17.96 6.35
N PHE A 47 -3.24 -18.08 5.08
CA PHE A 47 -4.58 -17.74 4.62
C PHE A 47 -5.65 -18.67 5.22
N SER A 48 -5.32 -19.95 5.41
CA SER A 48 -6.21 -20.90 6.09
C SER A 48 -6.39 -20.53 7.56
N LYS A 49 -5.33 -20.08 8.24
CA LYS A 49 -5.43 -19.55 9.61
C LYS A 49 -6.30 -18.29 9.65
N ALA A 50 -6.17 -17.38 8.68
CA ALA A 50 -7.00 -16.18 8.58
C ALA A 50 -8.49 -16.49 8.38
N ALA A 51 -8.82 -17.60 7.71
CA ALA A 51 -10.20 -18.04 7.52
C ALA A 51 -10.86 -18.66 8.78
N SER A 52 -10.09 -18.85 9.86
CA SER A 52 -10.53 -19.54 11.09
C SER A 52 -10.35 -18.69 12.34
N SER A 53 -11.32 -18.72 13.25
CA SER A 53 -11.31 -17.94 14.50
C SER A 53 -10.55 -18.67 15.62
N SER A 54 -9.59 -19.51 15.24
CA SER A 54 -8.89 -20.37 16.19
C SER A 54 -8.23 -19.52 17.28
N ALA A 55 -8.53 -19.84 18.54
CA ALA A 55 -7.92 -19.23 19.72
C ALA A 55 -6.46 -19.67 19.95
N GLU A 56 -5.81 -20.25 18.94
CA GLU A 56 -4.37 -20.51 18.98
C GLU A 56 -3.63 -19.19 19.03
N ASP A 57 -2.71 -19.02 19.99
CA ASP A 57 -1.76 -17.90 19.99
C ASP A 57 -1.00 -17.89 18.67
N ILE A 58 -1.30 -16.91 17.82
CA ILE A 58 -0.61 -16.70 16.55
C ILE A 58 0.60 -15.81 16.86
N PRO A 59 1.85 -16.27 16.62
CA PRO A 59 3.02 -15.41 16.72
C PRO A 59 3.03 -14.44 15.54
N TYR A 60 2.36 -13.30 15.70
CA TYR A 60 2.12 -12.32 14.64
C TYR A 60 3.41 -11.83 13.99
N ASP A 61 4.46 -11.53 14.76
CA ASP A 61 5.76 -11.09 14.21
C ASP A 61 6.38 -12.13 13.26
N ALA A 62 6.26 -13.42 13.61
CA ALA A 62 6.76 -14.51 12.78
C ALA A 62 5.88 -14.72 11.53
N CYS A 63 4.56 -14.58 11.66
CA CYS A 63 3.63 -14.61 10.54
C CYS A 63 3.88 -13.44 9.58
N GLU A 64 4.04 -12.23 10.10
CA GLU A 64 4.38 -11.01 9.35
C GLU A 64 5.67 -11.19 8.56
N TYR A 65 6.73 -11.65 9.23
CA TYR A 65 8.00 -11.92 8.57
C TYR A 65 7.88 -12.94 7.43
N LEU A 66 7.23 -14.08 7.69
CA LEU A 66 7.01 -15.11 6.68
C LEU A 66 6.15 -14.61 5.52
N LEU A 67 5.10 -13.84 5.81
CA LEU A 67 4.22 -13.24 4.82
C LEU A 67 5.01 -12.27 3.91
N HIS A 68 5.83 -11.38 4.49
CA HIS A 68 6.70 -10.48 3.76
C HIS A 68 7.64 -11.24 2.81
N CYS A 69 8.42 -12.19 3.34
CA CYS A 69 9.39 -12.93 2.53
C CYS A 69 8.71 -13.74 1.41
N THR A 70 7.61 -14.43 1.72
CA THR A 70 6.93 -15.30 0.74
C THR A 70 6.20 -14.53 -0.33
N LEU A 71 5.52 -13.42 0.01
CA LEU A 71 4.88 -12.57 -1.00
C LEU A 71 5.91 -11.84 -1.86
N LEU A 72 7.04 -11.42 -1.28
CA LEU A 72 8.14 -10.83 -2.04
C LEU A 72 8.68 -11.82 -3.09
N GLU A 73 9.00 -13.05 -2.68
CA GLU A 73 9.52 -14.06 -3.60
C GLU A 73 8.48 -14.40 -4.68
N LEU A 74 7.22 -14.63 -4.29
CA LEU A 74 6.13 -14.89 -5.23
C LEU A 74 5.99 -13.75 -6.25
N MET A 75 6.10 -12.50 -5.80
CA MET A 75 6.08 -11.32 -6.67
C MET A 75 7.26 -11.31 -7.64
N ILE A 76 8.48 -11.67 -7.21
CA ILE A 76 9.66 -11.79 -8.08
C ILE A 76 9.40 -12.84 -9.16
N GLU A 77 8.92 -14.03 -8.79
CA GLU A 77 8.69 -15.11 -9.74
C GLU A 77 7.58 -14.79 -10.77
N ILE A 78 6.50 -14.13 -10.32
CA ILE A 78 5.44 -13.65 -11.22
C ILE A 78 6.00 -12.64 -12.23
N ARG A 79 6.88 -11.71 -11.79
CA ARG A 79 7.51 -10.72 -12.67
C ARG A 79 8.48 -11.35 -13.67
N HIS A 80 9.12 -12.46 -13.31
CA HIS A 80 9.92 -13.27 -14.24
C HIS A 80 9.07 -14.04 -15.28
N GLY A 81 7.74 -13.89 -15.24
CA GLY A 81 6.84 -14.48 -16.24
C GLY A 81 6.59 -15.98 -16.04
N GLN A 82 6.88 -16.51 -14.86
CA GLN A 82 6.62 -17.91 -14.55
C GLN A 82 5.11 -18.17 -14.41
N SER A 83 4.60 -19.24 -15.03
CA SER A 83 3.17 -19.57 -15.02
C SER A 83 2.71 -20.25 -13.73
N ALA A 84 3.55 -21.09 -13.12
CA ALA A 84 3.21 -21.81 -11.89
C ALA A 84 2.94 -20.86 -10.69
N PRO A 85 3.80 -19.86 -10.41
CA PRO A 85 3.58 -18.87 -9.36
C PRO A 85 2.31 -18.03 -9.59
N LYS A 86 2.04 -17.66 -10.84
CA LYS A 86 0.81 -16.95 -11.21
C LYS A 86 -0.44 -17.80 -10.92
N ASN A 87 -0.45 -19.07 -11.32
CA ASN A 87 -1.57 -19.97 -11.05
C ASN A 87 -1.76 -20.22 -9.55
N ALA A 88 -0.65 -20.32 -8.80
CA ALA A 88 -0.69 -20.45 -7.35
C ALA A 88 -1.27 -19.20 -6.68
N TRP A 89 -0.90 -18.02 -7.16
CA TRP A 89 -1.45 -16.75 -6.70
C TRP A 89 -2.96 -16.62 -6.98
N GLU A 90 -3.43 -17.04 -8.16
CA GLU A 90 -4.86 -17.09 -8.47
C GLU A 90 -5.65 -18.03 -7.52
N LYS A 91 -5.02 -19.13 -7.07
CA LYS A 91 -5.61 -20.04 -6.07
C LYS A 91 -5.64 -19.39 -4.68
N LEU A 92 -4.55 -18.75 -4.26
CA LEU A 92 -4.45 -18.04 -2.98
C LEU A 92 -5.48 -16.91 -2.89
N GLN A 93 -5.71 -16.17 -3.97
CA GLN A 93 -6.76 -15.15 -4.04
C GLN A 93 -8.16 -15.70 -3.76
N LYS A 94 -8.49 -16.89 -4.27
CA LYS A 94 -9.79 -17.55 -3.96
C LYS A 94 -9.90 -17.96 -2.49
N MET A 95 -8.79 -18.37 -1.88
CA MET A 95 -8.75 -18.65 -0.44
C MET A 95 -8.95 -17.39 0.38
N LEU A 96 -8.32 -16.29 -0.02
CA LEU A 96 -8.51 -14.98 0.61
C LEU A 96 -9.95 -14.50 0.50
N VAL A 97 -10.59 -14.61 -0.67
CA VAL A 97 -12.03 -14.30 -0.83
C VAL A 97 -12.89 -15.15 0.10
N THR A 98 -12.57 -16.43 0.26
CA THR A 98 -13.28 -17.31 1.20
C THR A 98 -13.08 -16.85 2.65
N ALA A 99 -11.87 -16.43 3.03
CA ALA A 99 -11.57 -15.90 4.35
C ALA A 99 -12.30 -14.58 4.63
N LEU A 100 -12.27 -13.63 3.69
CA LEU A 100 -12.94 -12.33 3.78
C LEU A 100 -14.46 -12.47 3.97
N ASN A 101 -15.07 -13.50 3.38
CA ASN A 101 -16.51 -13.75 3.49
C ASN A 101 -16.88 -14.64 4.71
N SER A 102 -15.89 -15.07 5.51
CA SER A 102 -16.13 -15.92 6.68
C SER A 102 -16.46 -15.08 7.91
N GLU A 103 -17.57 -15.40 8.60
CA GLU A 103 -17.90 -14.81 9.92
C GLU A 103 -16.89 -15.22 11.01
N GLN A 104 -16.15 -16.31 10.78
CA GLN A 104 -15.13 -16.84 11.70
C GLN A 104 -13.73 -16.41 11.27
N SER A 105 -13.57 -15.34 10.50
CA SER A 105 -12.25 -14.87 10.12
C SER A 105 -11.49 -14.26 11.29
N ASN A 106 -10.15 -14.36 11.24
CA ASN A 106 -9.26 -13.56 12.08
C ASN A 106 -8.97 -12.24 11.36
N ASP A 107 -9.63 -11.17 11.83
CA ASP A 107 -9.57 -9.84 11.21
C ASP A 107 -8.18 -9.20 11.26
N GLU A 108 -7.41 -9.45 12.33
CA GLU A 108 -6.05 -8.94 12.48
C GLU A 108 -5.13 -9.57 11.42
N LEU A 109 -5.23 -10.89 11.23
CA LEU A 109 -4.44 -11.60 10.23
C LEU A 109 -4.87 -11.25 8.81
N ILE A 110 -6.17 -11.02 8.56
CA ILE A 110 -6.64 -10.50 7.27
C ILE A 110 -6.03 -9.13 6.99
N THR A 111 -6.07 -8.21 7.97
CA THR A 111 -5.46 -6.89 7.83
C THR A 111 -3.97 -7.00 7.48
N LEU A 112 -3.24 -7.86 8.19
CA LEU A 112 -1.81 -8.10 7.95
C LEU A 112 -1.54 -8.64 6.53
N ILE A 113 -2.36 -9.60 6.06
CA ILE A 113 -2.29 -10.15 4.70
C ILE A 113 -2.49 -9.05 3.65
N LEU A 114 -3.55 -8.26 3.80
CA LEU A 114 -3.89 -7.21 2.84
C LEU A 114 -2.82 -6.13 2.75
N ASP A 115 -2.24 -5.73 3.89
CA ASP A 115 -1.16 -4.75 3.95
C ASP A 115 0.04 -5.21 3.11
N HIS A 116 0.52 -6.43 3.34
CA HIS A 116 1.66 -6.97 2.59
C HIS A 116 1.38 -7.21 1.11
N ILE A 117 0.17 -7.65 0.76
CA ILE A 117 -0.25 -7.75 -0.65
C ILE A 117 -0.11 -6.39 -1.34
N SER A 118 -0.54 -5.32 -0.65
CA SER A 118 -0.45 -3.96 -1.16
C SER A 118 1.01 -3.50 -1.30
N THR A 119 1.83 -3.68 -0.27
CA THR A 119 3.25 -3.31 -0.25
C THR A 119 4.04 -3.98 -1.38
N HIS A 120 3.80 -5.27 -1.63
CA HIS A 120 4.46 -6.00 -2.71
C HIS A 120 3.84 -5.78 -4.10
N ASN A 121 2.77 -4.98 -4.19
CA ASN A 121 2.10 -4.66 -5.45
C ASN A 121 1.70 -5.90 -6.25
N LEU A 122 1.21 -6.93 -5.55
CA LEU A 122 0.73 -8.15 -6.19
C LEU A 122 -0.58 -7.86 -6.94
N PRO A 123 -0.74 -8.38 -8.18
CA PRO A 123 -1.94 -8.10 -8.98
C PRO A 123 -3.15 -8.82 -8.39
N LEU A 124 -4.21 -8.08 -8.10
CA LEU A 124 -5.48 -8.64 -7.62
C LEU A 124 -6.49 -8.79 -8.75
N SER A 125 -7.26 -9.87 -8.67
CA SER A 125 -8.44 -10.08 -9.49
C SER A 125 -9.55 -9.12 -9.03
N PRO A 126 -10.48 -8.74 -9.93
CA PRO A 126 -11.63 -7.92 -9.55
C PRO A 126 -12.43 -8.52 -8.39
N GLU A 127 -12.65 -9.83 -8.41
CA GLU A 127 -13.36 -10.55 -7.33
C GLU A 127 -12.69 -10.39 -5.96
N THR A 128 -11.36 -10.49 -5.89
CA THR A 128 -10.63 -10.31 -4.63
C THR A 128 -10.65 -8.86 -4.16
N LEU A 129 -10.55 -7.91 -5.08
CA LEU A 129 -10.64 -6.49 -4.75
C LEU A 129 -12.02 -6.15 -4.19
N ASP A 130 -13.09 -6.58 -4.87
CA ASP A 130 -14.48 -6.34 -4.45
C ASP A 130 -14.78 -6.97 -3.09
N ALA A 131 -14.34 -8.21 -2.86
CA ALA A 131 -14.48 -8.88 -1.56
C ALA A 131 -13.72 -8.14 -0.45
N THR A 132 -12.55 -7.58 -0.75
CA THR A 132 -11.76 -6.81 0.23
C THR A 132 -12.47 -5.50 0.59
N ILE A 133 -12.96 -4.77 -0.40
CA ILE A 133 -13.74 -3.53 -0.21
C ILE A 133 -14.95 -3.82 0.67
N PHE A 134 -15.72 -4.86 0.34
CA PHE A 134 -16.91 -5.25 1.10
C PHE A 134 -16.58 -5.63 2.55
N TRP A 135 -15.52 -6.42 2.77
CA TRP A 135 -15.08 -6.77 4.12
C TRP A 135 -14.68 -5.52 4.93
N GLN A 136 -13.92 -4.59 4.34
CA GLN A 136 -13.55 -3.35 5.02
C GLN A 136 -14.78 -2.49 5.38
N GLN A 137 -15.74 -2.36 4.47
CA GLN A 137 -16.96 -1.57 4.73
C GLN A 137 -17.79 -2.13 5.88
N ASN A 138 -17.91 -3.47 5.99
CA ASN A 138 -18.69 -4.09 7.06
C ASN A 138 -17.96 -4.11 8.41
N LYS A 139 -16.62 -4.09 8.41
CA LYS A 139 -15.81 -4.15 9.63
C LYS A 139 -15.54 -2.79 10.25
N PHE A 140 -15.48 -1.75 9.42
CA PHE A 140 -15.19 -0.38 9.84
C PHE A 140 -16.41 0.52 9.68
N GLU A 141 -17.56 0.10 10.22
CA GLU A 141 -18.69 1.02 10.37
C GLU A 141 -18.35 2.08 11.42
N PRO A 142 -18.36 3.38 11.06
CA PRO A 142 -18.09 4.43 12.02
C PRO A 142 -19.19 4.44 13.10
N THR A 143 -18.77 4.56 14.35
CA THR A 143 -19.65 4.73 15.50
C THR A 143 -20.52 5.99 15.34
N GLU A 144 -21.66 6.06 16.04
CA GLU A 144 -22.53 7.25 16.03
C GLU A 144 -21.76 8.54 16.41
N ALA A 145 -20.77 8.40 17.30
CA ALA A 145 -19.89 9.51 17.69
C ALA A 145 -19.01 9.97 16.51
N GLU A 146 -18.38 9.03 15.79
CA GLU A 146 -17.55 9.34 14.62
C GLU A 146 -18.37 9.93 13.47
N GLN A 147 -19.60 9.47 13.27
CA GLN A 147 -20.52 10.03 12.26
C GLN A 147 -20.94 11.48 12.55
N SER A 148 -20.86 11.90 13.82
CA SER A 148 -21.23 13.26 14.23
C SER A 148 -20.10 14.28 14.09
N LEU A 149 -18.87 13.83 13.82
CA LEU A 149 -17.72 14.70 13.65
C LEU A 149 -17.82 15.50 12.35
N SER A 150 -17.51 16.79 12.45
CA SER A 150 -17.28 17.61 11.28
C SER A 150 -15.98 17.22 10.57
N GLN A 151 -15.88 17.54 9.28
CA GLN A 151 -14.68 17.23 8.50
C GLN A 151 -13.40 17.87 9.07
N GLU A 152 -13.51 19.05 9.67
CA GLU A 152 -12.36 19.71 10.31
C GLU A 152 -11.93 18.96 11.57
N GLU A 153 -12.87 18.42 12.37
CA GLU A 153 -12.55 17.58 13.53
C GLU A 153 -11.86 16.28 13.11
N ILE A 154 -12.34 15.63 12.04
CA ILE A 154 -11.70 14.44 11.46
C ILE A 154 -10.26 14.77 11.03
N ASN A 155 -10.06 15.90 10.34
CA ASN A 155 -8.73 16.32 9.91
C ASN A 155 -7.80 16.63 11.10
N ILE A 156 -8.32 17.19 12.19
CA ILE A 156 -7.56 17.45 13.42
C ILE A 156 -7.14 16.13 14.08
N GLU A 157 -8.04 15.16 14.21
CA GLU A 157 -7.70 13.84 14.77
C GLU A 157 -6.67 13.11 13.91
N LEU A 158 -6.80 13.19 12.59
CA LEU A 158 -5.79 12.65 11.68
C LEU A 158 -4.42 13.30 11.92
N ILE A 159 -4.36 14.62 12.09
CA ILE A 159 -3.11 15.33 12.36
C ILE A 159 -2.51 14.93 13.71
N ASN A 160 -3.34 14.85 14.76
CA ASN A 160 -2.91 14.38 16.08
C ASN A 160 -2.30 12.97 15.99
N HIS A 161 -2.91 12.10 15.19
CA HIS A 161 -2.40 10.75 14.96
C HIS A 161 -1.06 10.77 14.19
N LEU A 162 -0.93 11.60 13.16
CA LEU A 162 0.34 11.77 12.43
C LEU A 162 1.46 12.27 13.36
N GLU A 163 1.17 13.21 14.25
CA GLU A 163 2.12 13.72 15.25
C GLU A 163 2.57 12.64 16.24
N GLN A 164 1.64 11.79 16.70
CA GLN A 164 1.96 10.63 17.55
C GLN A 164 2.89 9.63 16.85
N LEU A 165 2.70 9.44 15.54
CA LEU A 165 3.58 8.62 14.69
C LEU A 165 4.87 9.33 14.27
N GLN A 166 5.09 10.57 14.73
CA GLN A 166 6.24 11.41 14.35
C GLN A 166 6.33 11.67 12.83
N ILE A 167 5.20 11.60 12.14
CA ILE A 167 5.10 11.93 10.71
C ILE A 167 5.08 13.44 10.57
N SER A 168 6.13 13.97 9.94
CA SER A 168 6.38 15.40 9.86
C SER A 168 6.36 15.94 8.43
N SER A 169 6.29 15.05 7.44
CA SER A 169 6.27 15.42 6.03
C SER A 169 5.13 14.80 5.24
N GLU A 170 4.73 15.49 4.19
CA GLU A 170 3.75 15.03 3.20
C GLU A 170 4.18 13.73 2.49
N PHE A 171 5.48 13.47 2.39
CA PHE A 171 6.01 12.24 1.79
C PHE A 171 5.82 11.04 2.72
N GLU A 172 6.10 11.21 4.01
CA GLU A 172 5.82 10.20 5.03
C GLU A 172 4.31 9.93 5.15
N PHE A 173 3.48 10.99 5.10
CA PHE A 173 2.03 10.84 5.00
C PHE A 173 1.61 10.01 3.79
N TYR A 174 2.15 10.33 2.60
CA TYR A 174 1.86 9.55 1.40
C TYR A 174 2.28 8.09 1.55
N GLN A 175 3.47 7.82 2.11
CA GLN A 175 3.96 6.45 2.34
C GLN A 175 3.03 5.67 3.27
N LEU A 176 2.53 6.30 4.33
CA LEU A 176 1.60 5.67 5.27
C LEU A 176 0.25 5.31 4.64
N PHE A 177 -0.27 6.16 3.74
CA PHE A 177 -1.64 6.04 3.22
C PHE A 177 -1.75 5.42 1.83
N ALA A 178 -0.70 5.47 1.00
CA ALA A 178 -0.77 5.02 -0.38
C ALA A 178 -1.21 3.55 -0.47
N ASP A 179 -0.61 2.66 0.32
CA ASP A 179 -0.96 1.25 0.25
C ASP A 179 -2.39 0.97 0.75
N ARG A 180 -2.88 1.75 1.72
CA ARG A 180 -4.25 1.63 2.27
C ARG A 180 -5.32 2.00 1.24
N LEU A 181 -5.08 3.01 0.41
CA LEU A 181 -6.01 3.42 -0.65
C LEU A 181 -6.21 2.38 -1.76
N THR A 182 -5.38 1.34 -1.79
CA THR A 182 -5.55 0.22 -2.72
C THR A 182 -6.90 -0.46 -2.53
N PHE A 183 -7.41 -0.51 -1.31
CA PHE A 183 -8.61 -1.27 -0.94
C PHE A 183 -9.85 -0.41 -0.67
N PHE A 184 -9.77 0.91 -0.83
CA PHE A 184 -10.94 1.78 -0.64
C PHE A 184 -11.99 1.53 -1.74
N ALA A 185 -13.27 1.69 -1.44
CA ALA A 185 -14.31 1.72 -2.46
C ALA A 185 -14.12 2.92 -3.40
N ASP A 186 -14.39 2.77 -4.69
CA ASP A 186 -14.23 3.86 -5.67
C ASP A 186 -15.07 5.09 -5.26
N GLU A 187 -16.28 4.85 -4.73
CA GLU A 187 -17.22 5.87 -4.28
C GLU A 187 -16.70 6.66 -3.06
N SER A 188 -15.88 6.03 -2.21
CA SER A 188 -15.31 6.65 -1.02
C SER A 188 -14.05 7.46 -1.32
N ILE A 189 -13.34 7.12 -2.42
CA ILE A 189 -12.08 7.77 -2.79
C ILE A 189 -12.30 9.25 -3.14
N GLU A 190 -13.37 9.58 -3.85
CA GLU A 190 -13.64 10.97 -4.27
C GLU A 190 -13.83 11.89 -3.06
N GLY A 191 -14.68 11.49 -2.10
CA GLY A 191 -14.92 12.22 -0.86
C GLY A 191 -13.63 12.41 -0.07
N PHE A 192 -12.91 11.31 0.19
CA PHE A 192 -11.63 11.34 0.90
C PHE A 192 -10.61 12.28 0.26
N VAL A 193 -10.47 12.24 -1.06
CA VAL A 193 -9.56 13.12 -1.80
C VAL A 193 -9.97 14.59 -1.67
N CYS A 194 -11.28 14.88 -1.82
CA CYS A 194 -11.81 16.23 -1.66
C CYS A 194 -11.57 16.77 -0.25
N ASP A 195 -11.72 15.93 0.77
CA ASP A 195 -11.49 16.28 2.17
C ASP A 195 -10.02 16.64 2.42
N LEU A 196 -9.09 15.81 1.94
CA LEU A 196 -7.66 16.09 2.07
C LEU A 196 -7.23 17.36 1.32
N LEU A 197 -7.69 17.57 0.08
CA LEU A 197 -7.41 18.79 -0.68
C LEU A 197 -8.08 20.03 -0.08
N GLY A 198 -9.20 19.83 0.61
CA GLY A 198 -9.97 20.85 1.30
C GLY A 198 -9.38 21.26 2.65
N ALA A 199 -8.55 20.40 3.26
CA ALA A 199 -8.03 20.55 4.61
C ALA A 199 -7.27 21.88 4.86
N SER A 200 -7.30 22.36 6.09
CA SER A 200 -6.57 23.57 6.50
C SER A 200 -5.07 23.31 6.65
N GLN A 201 -4.69 22.07 6.94
CA GLN A 201 -3.33 21.63 7.22
C GLN A 201 -2.58 21.31 5.93
N SER A 202 -1.37 21.86 5.78
CA SER A 202 -0.58 21.74 4.56
C SER A 202 -0.14 20.30 4.29
N ILE A 203 0.20 19.53 5.31
CA ILE A 203 0.64 18.13 5.17
C ILE A 203 -0.42 17.28 4.46
N LEU A 204 -1.71 17.48 4.77
CA LEU A 204 -2.82 16.76 4.14
C LEU A 204 -3.03 17.23 2.70
N ARG A 205 -3.13 18.54 2.47
CA ARG A 205 -3.34 19.08 1.11
C ARG A 205 -2.19 18.73 0.16
N GLU A 206 -0.96 18.91 0.61
CA GLU A 206 0.23 18.63 -0.18
C GLU A 206 0.47 17.13 -0.35
N GLY A 207 0.20 16.35 0.69
CA GLY A 207 0.21 14.89 0.66
C GLY A 207 -0.80 14.33 -0.34
N ALA A 208 -2.00 14.91 -0.40
CA ALA A 208 -3.02 14.52 -1.37
C ALA A 208 -2.51 14.59 -2.82
N LEU A 209 -1.76 15.66 -3.17
CA LEU A 209 -1.20 15.81 -4.52
C LEU A 209 -0.23 14.69 -4.91
N LEU A 210 0.41 14.03 -3.93
CA LEU A 210 1.31 12.90 -4.19
C LEU A 210 0.53 11.66 -4.67
N PHE A 211 -0.76 11.54 -4.35
CA PHE A 211 -1.61 10.47 -4.88
C PHE A 211 -1.84 10.52 -6.40
N LEU A 212 -1.40 11.58 -7.10
CA LEU A 212 -1.27 11.54 -8.56
C LEU A 212 -0.30 10.46 -9.05
N LEU A 213 0.62 9.99 -8.21
CA LEU A 213 1.54 8.91 -8.53
C LEU A 213 1.06 7.55 -8.00
N HIS A 214 -0.16 7.47 -7.47
CA HIS A 214 -0.72 6.25 -6.94
C HIS A 214 -0.89 5.17 -8.03
N LYS A 215 -0.69 3.90 -7.66
CA LYS A 215 -0.78 2.74 -8.58
C LYS A 215 -2.18 2.55 -9.15
N ARG A 216 -3.22 2.71 -8.32
CA ARG A 216 -4.63 2.58 -8.72
C ARG A 216 -5.10 3.81 -9.48
N LYS A 217 -5.69 3.58 -10.66
CA LYS A 217 -6.21 4.62 -11.55
C LYS A 217 -7.34 5.45 -10.92
N ALA A 218 -8.24 4.82 -10.18
CA ALA A 218 -9.35 5.51 -9.51
C ALA A 218 -8.87 6.64 -8.58
N VAL A 219 -7.86 6.36 -7.76
CA VAL A 219 -7.22 7.36 -6.87
C VAL A 219 -6.63 8.53 -7.67
N ARG A 220 -5.92 8.25 -8.76
CA ARG A 220 -5.37 9.32 -9.61
C ARG A 220 -6.47 10.17 -10.25
N LEU A 221 -7.53 9.53 -10.74
CA LEU A 221 -8.66 10.22 -11.37
C LEU A 221 -9.41 11.12 -10.38
N ALA A 222 -9.66 10.65 -9.16
CA ALA A 222 -10.29 11.46 -8.13
C ALA A 222 -9.52 12.76 -7.86
N ILE A 223 -8.18 12.71 -7.79
CA ILE A 223 -7.35 13.92 -7.65
C ILE A 223 -7.49 14.82 -8.89
N ILE A 224 -7.42 14.25 -10.10
CA ILE A 224 -7.51 14.99 -11.35
C ILE A 224 -8.86 15.72 -11.47
N GLU A 225 -9.94 15.05 -11.09
CA GLU A 225 -11.31 15.55 -11.12
C GLU A 225 -11.52 16.64 -10.06
N ALA A 226 -11.08 16.43 -8.82
CA ALA A 226 -11.11 17.45 -7.78
C ALA A 226 -10.36 18.72 -8.22
N LEU A 227 -9.18 18.58 -8.84
CA LEU A 227 -8.41 19.73 -9.34
C LEU A 227 -9.08 20.50 -10.49
N GLN A 228 -10.17 20.01 -11.08
CA GLN A 228 -10.95 20.80 -12.05
C GLN A 228 -11.81 21.89 -11.36
N SER A 229 -12.06 21.79 -10.06
CA SER A 229 -12.83 22.78 -9.30
C SER A 229 -12.00 24.01 -8.94
N ASP A 230 -12.56 25.20 -9.18
CA ASP A 230 -11.97 26.48 -8.78
C ASP A 230 -11.72 26.57 -7.26
N PHE A 231 -12.52 25.86 -6.46
CA PHE A 231 -12.34 25.81 -5.00
C PHE A 231 -10.98 25.21 -4.63
N PHE A 232 -10.67 24.04 -5.18
CA PHE A 232 -9.40 23.35 -4.87
C PHE A 232 -8.22 24.04 -5.55
N GLN A 233 -8.38 24.57 -6.77
CA GLN A 233 -7.31 25.31 -7.45
C GLN A 233 -6.80 26.52 -6.65
N LYS A 234 -7.69 27.22 -5.92
CA LYS A 234 -7.32 28.35 -5.05
C LYS A 234 -6.55 27.95 -3.80
N LYS A 235 -6.60 26.67 -3.40
CA LYS A 235 -5.88 26.13 -2.23
C LYS A 235 -4.49 25.59 -2.57
N ILE A 236 -4.14 25.52 -3.86
CA ILE A 236 -2.84 25.00 -4.29
C ILE A 236 -1.73 25.99 -3.94
N SER A 237 -0.75 25.49 -3.20
CA SER A 237 0.45 26.26 -2.83
C SER A 237 1.46 26.35 -3.98
N PRO A 238 2.48 27.22 -3.88
CA PRO A 238 3.57 27.27 -4.86
C PRO A 238 4.33 25.95 -5.01
N THR A 239 4.52 25.23 -3.90
CA THR A 239 5.14 23.90 -3.86
C THR A 239 4.23 22.87 -4.53
N GLY A 240 2.92 22.91 -4.23
CA GLY A 240 1.92 22.05 -4.86
C GLY A 240 1.85 22.24 -6.37
N LEU A 241 1.87 23.49 -6.86
CA LEU A 241 1.91 23.79 -8.29
C LEU A 241 3.18 23.20 -8.94
N ARG A 242 4.34 23.34 -8.30
CA ARG A 242 5.58 22.72 -8.77
C ARG A 242 5.46 21.20 -8.85
N ARG A 243 4.89 20.55 -7.83
CA ARG A 243 4.62 19.11 -7.81
C ARG A 243 3.75 18.68 -8.98
N LEU A 244 2.65 19.37 -9.24
CA LEU A 244 1.77 19.08 -10.39
C LEU A 244 2.55 19.12 -11.72
N ILE A 245 3.41 20.14 -11.90
CA ILE A 245 4.24 20.30 -13.09
C ILE A 245 5.27 19.18 -13.24
N THR A 246 5.80 18.66 -12.13
CA THR A 246 6.75 17.55 -12.15
C THR A 246 6.04 16.20 -12.36
N SER A 247 5.00 15.92 -11.59
CA SER A 247 4.28 14.65 -11.58
C SER A 247 3.53 14.35 -12.88
N ARG A 248 3.04 15.38 -13.60
CA ARG A 248 2.34 15.21 -14.90
C ARG A 248 3.13 14.42 -15.95
N ASN A 249 4.45 14.33 -15.83
CA ASN A 249 5.28 13.60 -16.79
C ASN A 249 5.22 12.08 -16.62
N TRP A 250 4.70 11.61 -15.48
CA TRP A 250 4.54 10.19 -15.15
C TRP A 250 3.11 9.68 -15.40
N LEU A 251 2.20 10.57 -15.82
CA LEU A 251 0.80 10.26 -16.09
C LEU A 251 0.58 9.77 -17.52
N SER A 252 -0.50 9.03 -17.74
CA SER A 252 -0.93 8.66 -19.09
C SER A 252 -1.27 9.91 -19.92
N PRO A 253 -1.27 9.83 -21.27
CA PRO A 253 -1.55 10.98 -22.12
C PRO A 253 -2.88 11.69 -21.83
N ASP A 254 -3.91 10.95 -21.42
CA ASP A 254 -5.23 11.51 -21.13
C ASP A 254 -5.28 12.19 -19.77
N GLU A 255 -4.73 11.56 -18.73
CA GLU A 255 -4.58 12.15 -17.38
C GLU A 255 -3.71 13.42 -17.45
N LYS A 256 -2.61 13.38 -18.21
CA LYS A 256 -1.71 14.53 -18.42
C LYS A 256 -2.43 15.73 -19.02
N ARG A 257 -3.30 15.53 -20.02
CA ARG A 257 -4.07 16.63 -20.63
C ARG A 257 -5.00 17.31 -19.63
N GLN A 258 -5.59 16.55 -18.70
CA GLN A 258 -6.49 17.10 -17.69
C GLN A 258 -5.71 17.88 -16.62
N ILE A 259 -4.58 17.36 -16.17
CA ILE A 259 -3.67 18.09 -15.27
C ILE A 259 -3.12 19.35 -15.92
N ASP A 260 -2.79 19.33 -17.22
CA ASP A 260 -2.34 20.52 -17.95
C ASP A 260 -3.37 21.64 -17.96
N LYS A 261 -4.67 21.30 -18.01
CA LYS A 261 -5.75 22.28 -17.89
C LYS A 261 -5.78 22.88 -16.48
N ALA A 262 -5.77 22.03 -15.44
CA ALA A 262 -5.74 22.49 -14.05
C ALA A 262 -4.54 23.40 -13.76
N ILE A 263 -3.32 23.00 -14.18
CA ILE A 263 -2.09 23.81 -14.03
C ILE A 263 -2.22 25.18 -14.70
N LYS A 264 -2.80 25.23 -15.92
CA LYS A 264 -3.03 26.52 -16.62
C LYS A 264 -4.01 27.40 -15.86
N SER A 265 -5.08 26.82 -15.31
CA SER A 265 -6.06 27.56 -14.51
C SER A 265 -5.45 28.08 -13.20
N ILE A 266 -4.74 27.24 -12.46
CA ILE A 266 -4.02 27.63 -11.23
C ILE A 266 -3.04 28.78 -11.50
N ARG A 267 -2.27 28.72 -12.59
CA ARG A 267 -1.37 29.81 -12.98
C ARG A 267 -2.10 31.10 -13.32
N ARG A 268 -3.28 31.03 -13.94
CA ARG A 268 -4.11 32.20 -14.24
C ARG A 268 -4.66 32.86 -12.97
N LEU A 269 -4.85 32.10 -11.90
CA LEU A 269 -5.21 32.63 -10.58
C LEU A 269 -4.05 33.39 -9.90
N GLY A 270 -2.84 33.35 -10.47
CA GLY A 270 -1.67 34.08 -9.97
C GLY A 270 -0.84 33.32 -8.93
N THR A 271 -1.08 32.02 -8.72
CA THR A 271 -0.26 31.19 -7.83
C THR A 271 1.18 31.14 -8.37
N PRO A 272 2.19 31.62 -7.61
CA PRO A 272 3.58 31.54 -8.05
C PRO A 272 4.01 30.07 -8.06
N CYS A 273 4.94 29.71 -8.93
CA CYS A 273 5.55 28.38 -8.90
C CYS A 273 6.83 28.46 -8.08
N GLU A 274 6.97 27.59 -7.09
CA GLU A 274 8.23 27.51 -6.34
C GLU A 274 9.39 27.19 -7.30
N SER A 275 10.52 27.89 -7.12
CA SER A 275 11.72 27.64 -7.90
C SER A 275 12.29 26.27 -7.59
N ALA A 276 12.83 25.59 -8.60
CA ALA A 276 13.61 24.40 -8.33
C ALA A 276 14.84 24.77 -7.49
N SER A 277 14.95 24.19 -6.29
CA SER A 277 16.19 24.11 -5.52
C SER A 277 17.17 23.21 -6.28
N VAL A 278 17.69 23.73 -7.39
CA VAL A 278 18.79 23.12 -8.11
C VAL A 278 20.03 23.52 -7.33
N PRO A 279 20.80 22.57 -6.78
CA PRO A 279 22.12 22.90 -6.22
C PRO A 279 22.91 23.65 -7.29
N GLU A 280 23.52 24.79 -6.94
CA GLU A 280 24.26 25.65 -7.90
C GLU A 280 25.31 24.87 -8.71
N THR A 281 25.78 23.75 -8.15
CA THR A 281 26.62 22.77 -8.82
C THR A 281 25.90 21.44 -8.96
N ILE A 282 25.29 21.19 -10.12
CA ILE A 282 24.95 19.82 -10.55
C ILE A 282 26.27 19.16 -10.96
N LYS A 283 26.89 18.40 -10.06
CA LYS A 283 27.99 17.50 -10.44
C LYS A 283 27.35 16.28 -11.11
N LEU A 284 27.44 16.19 -12.43
CA LEU A 284 27.03 15.00 -13.16
C LEU A 284 27.98 13.84 -12.78
N ILE A 285 27.60 13.07 -11.77
CA ILE A 285 28.33 11.86 -11.40
C ILE A 285 27.91 10.80 -12.40
N LYS A 286 28.82 10.41 -13.29
CA LYS A 286 28.63 9.25 -14.16
C LYS A 286 28.59 8.01 -13.25
N MET A 287 27.39 7.58 -12.89
CA MET A 287 27.17 6.38 -12.11
C MET A 287 27.14 5.19 -13.08
N TYR A 288 28.07 4.26 -12.92
CA TYR A 288 28.03 2.98 -13.61
C TYR A 288 27.14 2.05 -12.80
N THR A 289 25.91 1.84 -13.26
CA THR A 289 25.05 0.78 -12.73
C THR A 289 25.36 -0.48 -13.53
N SER A 290 25.90 -1.54 -12.92
CA SER A 290 25.88 -2.83 -13.59
C SER A 290 24.46 -3.37 -13.55
N THR A 291 23.99 -3.84 -14.70
CA THR A 291 22.86 -4.76 -14.79
C THR A 291 23.32 -6.12 -14.27
N THR A 292 23.66 -6.21 -12.99
CA THR A 292 23.69 -7.52 -12.33
C THR A 292 22.30 -7.73 -11.79
N ASP A 293 21.47 -8.38 -12.61
CA ASP A 293 20.51 -9.33 -12.08
C ASP A 293 21.29 -10.30 -11.18
N GLY A 294 20.80 -10.55 -9.97
CA GLY A 294 21.48 -11.37 -8.97
C GLY A 294 21.56 -12.86 -9.32
N VAL A 295 21.74 -13.24 -10.59
CA VAL A 295 21.82 -14.63 -11.06
C VAL A 295 23.21 -15.26 -10.88
N GLY A 296 24.15 -14.57 -10.23
CA GLY A 296 25.56 -14.97 -10.15
C GLY A 296 26.18 -15.08 -8.75
N ALA A 297 25.44 -14.91 -7.65
CA ALA A 297 25.98 -15.15 -6.31
C ALA A 297 25.78 -16.63 -5.90
N ALA A 298 26.33 -17.53 -6.71
CA ALA A 298 26.57 -18.92 -6.33
C ALA A 298 28.05 -19.22 -6.56
N SER A 299 28.84 -19.09 -5.51
CA SER A 299 30.16 -19.70 -5.36
C SER A 299 30.33 -20.14 -3.92
#